data_AF-A0A667YT34-F1
#
_entry.id   AF-A0A667YT34-F1
#
_cell.length_a   1.000
_cell.length_b   1.000
_cell.length_c   1.000
_cell.angle_alpha   90.00
_cell.angle_beta   90.00
_cell.angle_gamma   90.00
#
_symmetry.space_group_name_H-M   'P 1'
#
loop_
_entity.id
_entity.type
_entity.pdbx_description
1 polymer ?
#
loop_
_entity_poly.entity_id
_entity_poly.type
_entity_poly.pdbx_seq_one_letter_code
_entity_poly.pdbx_strand_id
1 'polypeptide(L)'
;MSRDQSYPFPEVFLVDGGGGPQSNVQTPRLVPCWSFPPAQERARGSKRDRGCMGVSPGLLMVLLLLLLLVFAALGLGAYQIQKLKTQLAKMEKVRSFYEPVSNEENTDNRPAAHVIGRLHSDESRKTLKWEPHAGRAFTSGGVVYRVEDGALQVNETGLYHIYSRVEWLFNQCPLPEFIVHSMFVRRARHPLPLPLMEGRGTGHCKEGRGWTSESYLGSALQLQKQDRVFVNVSYPTYLSHKHHAIFFGLYKI
;
A
#
# COMPACT_ATOMS: atom_id res chain seq x y z
N MET A 1 -70.45 26.39 8.66
CA MET A 1 -71.68 27.06 8.19
C MET A 1 -71.48 27.45 6.73
N SER A 2 -72.56 27.45 5.92
CA SER A 2 -72.72 28.13 4.61
C SER A 2 -71.69 27.86 3.50
N ARG A 3 -72.07 27.51 2.26
CA ARG A 3 -72.89 28.26 1.26
C ARG A 3 -72.12 29.49 0.72
N ASP A 4 -72.12 29.80 -0.59
CA ASP A 4 -72.83 29.18 -1.72
C ASP A 4 -72.24 29.58 -3.10
N GLN A 5 -72.68 28.90 -4.18
CA GLN A 5 -73.09 29.37 -5.55
C GLN A 5 -72.44 30.62 -6.22
N SER A 6 -72.37 30.79 -7.55
CA SER A 6 -72.84 30.05 -8.76
C SER A 6 -71.95 30.45 -9.98
N TYR A 7 -71.76 29.70 -11.07
CA TYR A 7 -72.65 29.47 -12.24
C TYR A 7 -73.25 30.75 -12.88
N PRO A 8 -73.41 30.88 -14.23
CA PRO A 8 -73.82 29.79 -15.16
C PRO A 8 -73.24 29.75 -16.62
N PHE A 9 -73.23 28.53 -17.23
CA PHE A 9 -73.60 28.12 -18.63
C PHE A 9 -73.03 28.84 -19.89
N PRO A 10 -73.10 28.26 -21.13
CA PRO A 10 -73.07 26.85 -21.63
C PRO A 10 -71.91 26.67 -22.67
N GLU A 11 -71.84 25.84 -23.73
CA GLU A 11 -72.53 24.69 -24.41
C GLU A 11 -71.38 23.83 -25.10
N VAL A 12 -71.35 22.59 -25.65
CA VAL A 12 -72.18 21.56 -26.36
C VAL A 12 -72.50 21.90 -27.85
N PHE A 13 -72.38 21.08 -28.92
CA PHE A 13 -72.54 19.63 -29.27
C PHE A 13 -71.45 19.15 -30.30
N LEU A 14 -71.00 17.87 -30.44
CA LEU A 14 -71.61 16.59 -30.96
C LEU A 14 -72.07 16.67 -32.46
N VAL A 15 -72.04 15.65 -33.36
CA VAL A 15 -71.63 14.20 -33.39
C VAL A 15 -71.34 13.80 -34.87
N ASP A 16 -70.38 12.91 -35.22
CA ASP A 16 -70.45 11.48 -35.61
C ASP A 16 -71.52 10.98 -36.64
N GLY A 17 -71.18 9.93 -37.41
CA GLY A 17 -72.04 9.15 -38.33
C GLY A 17 -71.96 9.51 -39.83
N GLY A 18 -72.17 8.59 -40.80
CA GLY A 18 -72.26 7.12 -40.72
C GLY A 18 -73.00 6.43 -41.91
N GLY A 19 -72.55 5.25 -42.33
CA GLY A 19 -73.36 4.18 -42.97
C GLY A 19 -73.70 4.21 -44.48
N GLY A 20 -73.96 3.02 -45.07
CA GLY A 20 -74.83 2.85 -46.26
C GLY A 20 -74.25 2.10 -47.49
N PRO A 21 -74.88 1.00 -47.99
CA PRO A 21 -74.42 0.24 -49.18
C PRO A 21 -75.49 0.01 -50.28
N GLN A 22 -75.10 -0.49 -51.48
CA GLN A 22 -75.65 -1.69 -52.17
C GLN A 22 -75.28 -1.86 -53.68
N SER A 23 -75.19 -3.12 -54.13
CA SER A 23 -75.47 -3.63 -55.51
C SER A 23 -74.56 -3.25 -56.70
N ASN A 24 -74.44 -3.99 -57.82
CA ASN A 24 -74.58 -5.44 -58.16
C ASN A 24 -74.06 -5.68 -59.62
N VAL A 25 -74.01 -6.93 -60.11
CA VAL A 25 -73.85 -7.39 -61.52
C VAL A 25 -72.40 -7.43 -62.07
N GLN A 26 -72.18 -8.18 -63.15
CA GLN A 26 -70.93 -8.89 -63.48
C GLN A 26 -70.76 -9.13 -65.01
N THR A 27 -69.59 -9.64 -65.45
CA THR A 27 -69.26 -10.24 -66.78
C THR A 27 -68.70 -9.26 -67.88
N PRO A 28 -68.11 -9.74 -69.03
CA PRO A 28 -66.63 -9.65 -69.18
C PRO A 28 -66.04 -9.37 -70.61
N ARG A 29 -64.70 -9.49 -70.72
CA ARG A 29 -63.83 -9.64 -71.94
C ARG A 29 -63.57 -8.40 -72.83
N LEU A 30 -62.27 -8.10 -73.09
CA LEU A 30 -61.56 -8.31 -74.38
C LEU A 30 -60.08 -7.81 -74.32
N VAL A 31 -59.26 -8.26 -75.27
CA VAL A 31 -57.78 -8.09 -75.43
C VAL A 31 -57.52 -8.19 -76.96
N PRO A 32 -56.71 -7.35 -77.68
CA PRO A 32 -55.21 -7.41 -77.59
C PRO A 32 -54.32 -6.22 -78.11
N CYS A 33 -53.01 -6.30 -77.78
CA CYS A 33 -51.79 -5.93 -78.58
C CYS A 33 -51.52 -4.50 -79.13
N TRP A 34 -50.26 -4.02 -79.34
CA TRP A 34 -48.86 -4.37 -78.94
C TRP A 34 -47.89 -3.20 -79.29
N SER A 35 -46.78 -3.00 -78.56
CA SER A 35 -45.44 -2.53 -79.08
C SER A 35 -44.40 -2.30 -77.94
N PHE A 36 -43.10 -2.31 -78.26
CA PHE A 36 -41.94 -2.28 -77.33
C PHE A 36 -40.68 -1.67 -78.01
N PRO A 37 -39.58 -1.31 -77.28
CA PRO A 37 -39.42 -1.05 -75.84
C PRO A 37 -39.06 0.45 -75.60
N PRO A 38 -37.82 1.00 -75.40
CA PRO A 38 -36.49 0.49 -74.95
C PRO A 38 -35.86 1.19 -73.71
N ALA A 39 -34.84 0.52 -73.12
CA ALA A 39 -33.71 1.07 -72.32
C ALA A 39 -33.95 1.76 -70.94
N GLN A 40 -32.85 1.90 -70.18
CA GLN A 40 -32.79 2.25 -68.75
C GLN A 40 -32.20 3.65 -68.48
N GLU A 41 -32.47 4.24 -67.31
CA GLU A 41 -31.45 4.47 -66.26
C GLU A 41 -32.05 4.93 -64.91
N ARG A 42 -31.19 5.28 -63.93
CA ARG A 42 -31.50 5.37 -62.49
C ARG A 42 -31.76 6.79 -61.99
N ALA A 43 -32.65 6.94 -60.99
CA ALA A 43 -32.39 7.74 -59.78
C ALA A 43 -33.37 7.41 -58.64
N ARG A 44 -32.91 7.47 -57.38
CA ARG A 44 -33.76 7.51 -56.17
C ARG A 44 -33.67 8.91 -55.54
N GLY A 45 -34.77 9.44 -55.06
CA GLY A 45 -34.81 10.63 -54.21
C GLY A 45 -35.95 10.55 -53.20
N SER A 46 -35.67 10.79 -51.92
CA SER A 46 -36.67 10.76 -50.84
C SER A 46 -36.47 11.96 -49.90
N LYS A 47 -37.57 12.64 -49.58
CA LYS A 47 -37.75 13.59 -48.47
C LYS A 47 -39.24 13.95 -48.34
N ARG A 48 -39.79 14.41 -47.22
CA ARG A 48 -39.53 14.16 -45.77
C ARG A 48 -40.50 15.05 -45.00
N ASP A 49 -41.59 14.50 -44.48
CA ASP A 49 -42.51 15.28 -43.63
C ASP A 49 -41.87 15.67 -42.30
N ARG A 50 -42.35 16.80 -41.76
CA ARG A 50 -41.65 17.57 -40.71
C ARG A 50 -42.60 18.06 -39.62
N GLY A 51 -43.34 17.13 -39.02
CA GLY A 51 -44.13 17.39 -37.81
C GLY A 51 -43.24 17.85 -36.65
N CYS A 52 -43.56 18.99 -36.04
CA CYS A 52 -42.75 19.61 -34.99
C CYS A 52 -43.44 19.48 -33.63
N MET A 53 -42.96 18.59 -32.76
CA MET A 53 -43.34 18.60 -31.34
C MET A 53 -42.60 19.72 -30.62
N GLY A 54 -43.32 20.79 -30.30
CA GLY A 54 -42.80 21.96 -29.59
C GLY A 54 -42.52 21.69 -28.12
N VAL A 55 -41.39 21.04 -27.82
CA VAL A 55 -40.79 21.08 -26.47
C VAL A 55 -40.48 22.54 -26.15
N SER A 56 -40.94 23.04 -25.00
CA SER A 56 -40.73 24.46 -24.67
C SER A 56 -39.23 24.77 -24.55
N PRO A 57 -38.75 25.94 -25.01
CA PRO A 57 -37.33 26.28 -24.95
C PRO A 57 -36.76 26.21 -23.53
N GLY A 58 -37.56 26.59 -22.52
CA GLY A 58 -37.20 26.45 -21.11
C GLY A 58 -36.97 25.00 -20.68
N LEU A 59 -37.86 24.06 -21.07
CA LEU A 59 -37.69 22.65 -20.72
C LEU A 59 -36.49 22.03 -21.45
N LEU A 60 -36.25 22.41 -22.71
CA LEU A 60 -35.05 22.00 -23.45
C LEU A 60 -33.76 22.50 -22.77
N MET A 61 -33.74 23.75 -22.31
CA MET A 61 -32.61 24.32 -21.57
C MET A 61 -32.39 23.67 -20.20
N VAL A 62 -33.45 23.33 -19.47
CA VAL A 62 -33.34 22.58 -18.20
C VAL A 62 -32.77 21.18 -18.43
N LEU A 63 -33.24 20.47 -19.46
CA LEU A 63 -32.68 19.16 -19.85
C LEU A 63 -31.21 19.26 -20.26
N LEU A 64 -30.83 20.30 -21.01
CA LEU A 64 -29.44 20.58 -21.36
C LEU A 64 -28.57 20.82 -20.11
N LEU A 65 -29.03 21.62 -19.16
CA LEU A 65 -28.30 21.90 -17.91
C LEU A 65 -28.13 20.65 -17.04
N LEU A 66 -29.18 19.82 -16.91
CA LEU A 66 -29.10 18.54 -16.19
C LEU A 66 -28.10 17.59 -16.86
N LEU A 67 -28.12 17.51 -18.20
CA LEU A 67 -27.18 16.70 -18.98
C LEU A 67 -25.72 17.18 -18.79
N LEU A 68 -25.49 18.49 -18.79
CA LEU A 68 -24.18 19.10 -18.53
C LEU A 68 -23.68 18.82 -17.11
N LEU A 69 -24.56 18.87 -16.09
CA LEU A 69 -24.21 18.51 -14.71
C LEU A 69 -23.82 17.02 -14.58
N VAL A 70 -24.54 16.11 -15.25
CA VAL A 70 -24.19 14.68 -15.30
C VAL A 70 -22.84 14.47 -15.97
N PHE A 71 -22.58 15.10 -17.12
CA PHE A 71 -21.27 15.00 -17.78
C PHE A 71 -20.13 15.63 -16.97
N ALA A 72 -20.37 16.72 -16.24
CA ALA A 72 -19.39 17.31 -15.33
C ALA A 72 -19.05 16.37 -14.17
N ALA A 73 -20.05 15.73 -13.55
CA ALA A 73 -19.85 14.75 -12.48
C ALA A 73 -19.07 13.52 -12.97
N LEU A 74 -19.43 12.97 -14.13
CA LEU A 74 -18.72 11.85 -14.77
C LEU A 74 -17.28 12.22 -15.15
N GLY A 75 -17.06 13.42 -15.70
CA GLY A 75 -15.75 13.93 -16.05
C GLY A 75 -14.83 14.13 -14.84
N LEU A 76 -15.37 14.68 -13.74
CA LEU A 76 -14.65 14.81 -12.47
C LEU A 76 -14.30 13.43 -11.86
N GLY A 77 -15.22 12.47 -11.91
CA GLY A 77 -14.96 11.09 -11.48
C GLY A 77 -13.86 10.42 -12.31
N ALA A 78 -13.94 10.51 -13.64
CA ALA A 78 -12.91 9.99 -14.55
C ALA A 78 -11.55 10.65 -14.32
N TYR A 79 -11.51 11.97 -14.11
CA TYR A 79 -10.29 12.70 -13.79
C TYR A 79 -9.68 12.26 -12.45
N GLN A 80 -10.49 12.08 -11.39
CA GLN A 80 -9.99 11.56 -10.12
C GLN A 80 -9.43 10.14 -10.25
N ILE A 81 -10.09 9.27 -11.02
CA ILE A 81 -9.61 7.90 -11.29
C ILE A 81 -8.29 7.93 -12.08
N GLN A 82 -8.15 8.78 -13.10
CA GLN A 82 -6.87 8.94 -13.81
C GLN A 82 -5.77 9.54 -12.94
N LYS A 83 -6.09 10.51 -12.08
CA LYS A 83 -5.16 11.08 -11.10
C LYS A 83 -4.70 10.02 -10.10
N LEU A 84 -5.59 9.15 -9.62
CA LEU A 84 -5.24 8.03 -8.75
C LEU A 84 -4.38 6.98 -9.49
N LYS A 85 -4.75 6.58 -10.71
CA LYS A 85 -3.94 5.66 -11.53
C LYS A 85 -2.53 6.20 -11.82
N THR A 86 -2.38 7.50 -12.07
CA THR A 86 -1.07 8.13 -12.28
C THR A 86 -0.28 8.38 -10.99
N GLN A 87 -0.94 8.52 -9.84
CA GLN A 87 -0.28 8.45 -8.53
C GLN A 87 0.25 7.03 -8.26
N LEU A 88 -0.58 6.01 -8.47
CA LEU A 88 -0.21 4.59 -8.33
C LEU A 88 0.96 4.23 -9.25
N ALA A 89 0.88 4.51 -10.55
CA ALA A 89 1.97 4.23 -11.49
C ALA A 89 3.28 4.99 -11.17
N LYS A 90 3.20 6.16 -10.51
CA LYS A 90 4.39 6.86 -9.99
C LYS A 90 4.96 6.17 -8.75
N MET A 91 4.10 5.73 -7.82
CA MET A 91 4.52 4.96 -6.64
C MET A 91 5.08 3.58 -7.02
N GLU A 92 4.51 2.92 -8.02
CA GLU A 92 4.97 1.67 -8.63
C GLU A 92 6.33 1.85 -9.31
N LYS A 93 6.52 2.93 -10.09
CA LYS A 93 7.84 3.25 -10.66
C LYS A 93 8.88 3.61 -9.60
N VAL A 94 8.50 4.29 -8.52
CA VAL A 94 9.38 4.51 -7.37
C VAL A 94 9.70 3.19 -6.66
N ARG A 95 8.73 2.28 -6.55
CA ARG A 95 8.94 0.92 -6.00
C ARG A 95 9.93 0.12 -6.84
N SER A 96 9.86 0.19 -8.17
CA SER A 96 10.82 -0.45 -9.08
C SER A 96 12.21 0.21 -9.02
N PHE A 97 12.30 1.52 -8.80
CA PHE A 97 13.57 2.19 -8.47
C PHE A 97 14.15 1.77 -7.10
N TYR A 98 13.39 1.04 -6.28
CA TYR A 98 13.83 0.38 -5.04
C TYR A 98 13.60 -1.14 -5.07
N GLU A 99 13.49 -1.75 -6.25
CA GLU A 99 13.63 -3.20 -6.36
C GLU A 99 15.11 -3.54 -6.08
N PRO A 100 15.42 -4.34 -5.05
CA PRO A 100 16.74 -4.96 -4.98
C PRO A 100 16.88 -5.88 -6.20
N VAL A 101 18.09 -6.02 -6.72
CA VAL A 101 18.36 -6.96 -7.83
C VAL A 101 17.98 -8.37 -7.35
N SER A 102 16.81 -8.83 -7.77
CA SER A 102 16.22 -10.10 -7.36
C SER A 102 16.82 -11.23 -8.17
N ASN A 103 18.09 -11.53 -7.86
CA ASN A 103 18.58 -12.89 -8.02
C ASN A 103 17.71 -13.75 -7.09
N GLU A 104 16.68 -14.40 -7.63
CA GLU A 104 15.83 -15.38 -6.92
C GLU A 104 16.58 -16.71 -6.66
N GLU A 105 17.88 -16.62 -6.40
CA GLU A 105 18.75 -17.72 -5.99
C GLU A 105 18.56 -18.01 -4.50
N ASN A 106 17.36 -18.49 -4.15
CA ASN A 106 17.05 -19.15 -2.88
C ASN A 106 17.47 -18.37 -1.61
N THR A 107 17.31 -17.04 -1.65
CA THR A 107 17.85 -16.10 -0.63
C THR A 107 17.14 -16.18 0.73
N ASP A 108 15.94 -16.76 0.76
CA ASP A 108 15.08 -16.89 1.95
C ASP A 108 15.74 -17.72 3.08
N ASN A 109 16.71 -18.58 2.73
CA ASN A 109 17.47 -19.41 3.66
C ASN A 109 18.89 -18.89 3.97
N ARG A 110 19.24 -17.63 3.63
CA ARG A 110 20.56 -17.07 3.98
C ARG A 110 20.68 -16.89 5.51
N PRO A 111 21.71 -17.44 6.19
CA PRO A 111 21.84 -17.33 7.65
C PRO A 111 21.95 -15.87 8.11
N ALA A 112 20.90 -15.37 8.77
CA ALA A 112 20.79 -13.97 9.17
C ALA A 112 19.88 -13.78 10.40
N ALA A 113 20.17 -12.78 11.22
CA ALA A 113 19.31 -12.36 12.33
C ALA A 113 19.46 -10.87 12.65
N HIS A 114 18.39 -10.29 13.16
CA HIS A 114 18.33 -8.97 13.77
C HIS A 114 17.44 -9.06 15.01
N VAL A 115 17.95 -8.66 16.18
CA VAL A 115 17.24 -8.76 17.46
C VAL A 115 17.32 -7.42 18.19
N ILE A 116 16.24 -7.02 18.85
CA ILE A 116 16.06 -5.66 19.39
C ILE A 116 16.07 -5.65 20.92
N GLY A 117 16.37 -4.48 21.52
CA GLY A 117 16.35 -4.31 22.96
C GLY A 117 15.00 -4.64 23.58
N ARG A 118 15.01 -5.39 24.69
CA ARG A 118 13.83 -5.76 25.48
C ARG A 118 13.54 -4.71 26.55
N LEU A 119 12.29 -4.27 26.68
CA LEU A 119 11.89 -3.23 27.65
C LEU A 119 12.13 -3.65 29.11
N HIS A 120 11.87 -4.93 29.42
CA HIS A 120 12.17 -5.55 30.72
C HIS A 120 13.33 -6.53 30.57
N SER A 121 14.55 -6.01 30.63
CA SER A 121 15.77 -6.81 30.75
C SER A 121 16.05 -7.14 32.22
N ASP A 122 16.93 -8.12 32.44
CA ASP A 122 17.55 -8.30 33.75
C ASP A 122 18.68 -7.28 33.87
N GLU A 123 18.37 -6.09 34.39
CA GLU A 123 19.30 -4.95 34.43
C GLU A 123 20.54 -5.19 35.32
N SER A 124 20.59 -6.29 36.08
CA SER A 124 21.81 -6.69 36.80
C SER A 124 22.88 -7.29 35.86
N ARG A 125 22.47 -7.79 34.68
CA ARG A 125 23.35 -8.52 33.76
C ARG A 125 24.01 -7.62 32.74
N LYS A 126 25.35 -7.65 32.71
CA LYS A 126 26.16 -7.02 31.66
C LYS A 126 25.95 -7.64 30.27
N THR A 127 25.66 -8.94 30.19
CA THR A 127 25.31 -9.61 28.92
C THR A 127 23.85 -9.36 28.59
N LEU A 128 23.60 -8.74 27.43
CA LEU A 128 22.26 -8.30 27.04
C LEU A 128 21.38 -9.47 26.58
N LYS A 129 20.09 -9.37 26.93
CA LYS A 129 19.02 -10.22 26.39
C LYS A 129 18.10 -9.41 25.49
N TRP A 130 17.64 -10.08 24.44
CA TRP A 130 17.01 -9.46 23.28
C TRP A 130 15.56 -9.92 23.10
N GLU A 131 14.86 -9.23 22.23
CA GLU A 131 13.59 -9.65 21.64
C GLU A 131 13.85 -10.13 20.20
N PRO A 132 13.64 -11.43 19.89
CA PRO A 132 14.01 -12.03 18.60
C PRO A 132 12.94 -12.04 17.52
N HIS A 133 11.66 -11.80 17.84
CA HIS A 133 10.55 -11.96 16.87
C HIS A 133 9.59 -10.76 16.80
N ALA A 134 9.53 -9.89 17.81
CA ALA A 134 8.61 -8.75 17.79
C ALA A 134 9.11 -7.57 16.94
N GLY A 135 8.18 -6.81 16.36
CA GLY A 135 8.45 -5.54 15.68
C GLY A 135 9.22 -5.70 14.37
N ARG A 136 10.54 -5.46 14.42
CA ARG A 136 11.46 -5.64 13.28
C ARG A 136 12.53 -6.72 13.54
N ALA A 137 12.43 -7.46 14.63
CA ALA A 137 13.33 -8.55 14.94
C ALA A 137 12.98 -9.81 14.13
N PHE A 138 14.00 -10.58 13.74
CA PHE A 138 13.86 -11.85 13.04
C PHE A 138 15.10 -12.74 13.22
N THR A 139 14.94 -14.04 12.98
CA THR A 139 16.03 -15.02 12.80
C THR A 139 15.68 -15.92 11.62
N SER A 140 16.59 -16.07 10.64
CA SER A 140 16.42 -16.91 9.45
C SER A 140 17.71 -17.65 9.07
N GLY A 141 17.60 -18.58 8.10
CA GLY A 141 18.71 -19.38 7.57
C GLY A 141 19.44 -20.19 8.64
N GLY A 142 18.74 -20.69 9.65
CA GLY A 142 19.32 -21.48 10.73
C GLY A 142 20.18 -20.72 11.75
N VAL A 143 20.20 -19.38 11.74
CA VAL A 143 20.61 -18.62 12.94
C VAL A 143 19.52 -18.78 14.00
N VAL A 144 19.91 -19.15 15.22
CA VAL A 144 18.98 -19.44 16.33
C VAL A 144 19.28 -18.55 17.53
N TYR A 145 18.27 -17.83 18.02
CA TYR A 145 18.38 -17.09 19.27
C TYR A 145 18.28 -18.02 20.49
N ARG A 146 19.12 -17.76 21.50
CA ARG A 146 19.20 -18.52 22.75
C ARG A 146 18.62 -17.69 23.89
N VAL A 147 17.38 -18.01 24.28
CA VAL A 147 16.63 -17.28 25.31
C VAL A 147 17.27 -17.43 26.70
N GLU A 148 17.99 -18.54 26.93
CA GLU A 148 18.64 -18.85 28.20
C GLU A 148 19.78 -17.89 28.54
N ASP A 149 20.60 -17.49 27.57
CA ASP A 149 21.84 -16.73 27.77
C ASP A 149 21.95 -15.44 26.93
N GLY A 150 21.04 -15.22 25.99
CA GLY A 150 20.99 -14.04 25.12
C GLY A 150 21.76 -14.17 23.79
N ALA A 151 22.30 -15.35 23.46
CA ALA A 151 23.15 -15.50 22.26
C ALA A 151 22.36 -15.49 20.94
N LEU A 152 23.02 -15.03 19.88
CA LEU A 152 22.75 -15.51 18.52
C LEU A 152 23.71 -16.66 18.21
N GLN A 153 23.16 -17.84 17.87
CA GLN A 153 23.94 -19.03 17.56
C GLN A 153 23.83 -19.38 16.06
N VAL A 154 24.97 -19.57 15.39
CA VAL A 154 24.99 -19.97 13.96
C VAL A 154 24.95 -21.49 13.77
N ASN A 155 24.23 -21.97 12.76
CA ASN A 155 24.21 -23.37 12.32
C ASN A 155 25.41 -23.76 11.43
N GLU A 156 26.10 -22.78 10.84
CA GLU A 156 27.07 -22.94 9.76
C GLU A 156 28.37 -22.17 10.00
N THR A 157 29.47 -22.73 9.52
CA THR A 157 30.76 -22.05 9.43
C THR A 157 30.77 -21.12 8.21
N GLY A 158 31.30 -19.91 8.37
CA GLY A 158 31.39 -18.93 7.28
C GLY A 158 31.93 -17.58 7.73
N LEU A 159 32.08 -16.66 6.78
CA LEU A 159 32.29 -15.24 7.06
C LEU A 159 30.93 -14.61 7.38
N TYR A 160 30.84 -13.85 8.47
CA TYR A 160 29.61 -13.15 8.86
C TYR A 160 29.91 -11.68 9.08
N HIS A 161 29.07 -10.78 8.57
CA HIS A 161 29.00 -9.43 9.10
C HIS A 161 28.23 -9.49 10.42
N ILE A 162 28.85 -9.04 11.50
CA ILE A 162 28.27 -9.01 12.85
C ILE A 162 28.21 -7.55 13.28
N TYR A 163 27.08 -7.10 13.82
CA TYR A 163 26.88 -5.70 14.18
C TYR A 163 26.01 -5.52 15.44
N SER A 164 26.26 -4.46 16.20
CA SER A 164 25.43 -4.07 17.35
C SER A 164 25.44 -2.56 17.57
N ARG A 165 24.30 -2.01 17.99
CA ARG A 165 24.14 -0.64 18.47
C ARG A 165 23.58 -0.65 19.89
N VAL A 166 24.12 0.22 20.74
CA VAL A 166 23.54 0.56 22.05
C VAL A 166 23.53 2.08 22.27
N GLU A 167 22.57 2.57 23.06
CA GLU A 167 22.39 3.95 23.47
C GLU A 167 22.19 3.99 24.99
N TRP A 168 22.97 4.81 25.69
CA TRP A 168 22.82 5.07 27.12
C TRP A 168 22.27 6.47 27.38
N LEU A 169 21.37 6.57 28.35
CA LEU A 169 20.68 7.79 28.78
C LEU A 169 21.00 8.05 30.26
N PHE A 170 22.09 8.76 30.53
CA PHE A 170 22.46 9.15 31.88
C PHE A 170 21.71 10.42 32.28
N ASN A 171 20.94 10.37 33.36
CA ASN A 171 20.12 11.47 33.87
C ASN A 171 20.83 12.33 34.93
N GLN A 172 21.99 11.91 35.43
CA GLN A 172 22.72 12.54 36.54
C GLN A 172 24.24 12.60 36.27
N CYS A 173 24.93 13.44 37.04
CA CYS A 173 26.39 13.56 37.11
C CYS A 173 26.84 13.30 38.56
N PRO A 174 28.08 12.82 38.81
CA PRO A 174 29.11 12.48 37.84
C PRO A 174 28.78 11.22 37.03
N LEU A 175 29.44 11.08 35.89
CA LEU A 175 29.29 9.92 35.00
C LEU A 175 30.29 8.81 35.35
N PRO A 176 30.06 7.58 34.85
CA PRO A 176 31.13 6.60 34.70
C PRO A 176 32.33 7.16 33.93
N GLU A 177 33.53 6.87 34.43
CA GLU A 177 34.80 7.23 33.79
C GLU A 177 34.88 6.67 32.36
N PHE A 178 34.50 5.39 32.21
CA PHE A 178 34.46 4.70 30.92
C PHE A 178 33.17 3.90 30.74
N ILE A 179 32.53 4.07 29.58
CA ILE A 179 31.51 3.16 29.08
C ILE A 179 32.16 2.14 28.15
N VAL A 180 31.72 0.88 28.23
CA VAL A 180 32.20 -0.22 27.38
C VAL A 180 31.00 -0.92 26.77
N HIS A 181 31.09 -1.19 25.48
CA HIS A 181 30.22 -2.08 24.71
C HIS A 181 31.12 -3.06 23.96
N SER A 182 30.89 -4.35 24.08
CA SER A 182 31.72 -5.36 23.41
C SER A 182 30.94 -6.58 22.94
N MET A 183 31.42 -7.19 21.87
CA MET A 183 30.93 -8.45 21.32
C MET A 183 31.96 -9.54 21.49
N PHE A 184 31.50 -10.74 21.82
CA PHE A 184 32.35 -11.91 22.06
C PHE A 184 31.65 -13.20 21.64
N VAL A 185 32.43 -14.25 21.38
CA VAL A 185 31.92 -15.58 21.03
C VAL A 185 32.28 -16.60 22.10
N ARG A 186 31.37 -17.54 22.39
CA ARG A 186 31.65 -18.76 23.17
C ARG A 186 31.58 -20.00 22.26
N ARG A 187 32.47 -20.96 22.50
CA ARG A 187 32.58 -22.23 21.78
C ARG A 187 32.57 -23.39 22.76
N ALA A 188 31.86 -24.47 22.45
CA ALA A 188 31.87 -25.68 23.29
C ALA A 188 33.27 -26.29 23.51
N ARG A 189 34.23 -26.00 22.62
CA ARG A 189 35.63 -26.44 22.70
C ARG A 189 36.58 -25.45 23.39
N HIS A 190 36.13 -24.25 23.76
CA HIS A 190 36.97 -23.24 24.44
C HIS A 190 36.23 -22.67 25.66
N PRO A 191 36.72 -22.90 26.90
CA PRO A 191 36.01 -22.48 28.12
C PRO A 191 36.03 -20.96 28.32
N LEU A 192 37.02 -20.26 27.74
CA LEU A 192 37.13 -18.81 27.80
C LEU A 192 36.35 -18.15 26.64
N PRO A 193 35.54 -17.11 26.90
CA PRO A 193 34.97 -16.28 25.84
C PRO A 193 36.06 -15.60 25.01
N LEU A 194 35.90 -15.58 23.69
CA LEU A 194 36.83 -14.94 22.76
C LEU A 194 36.25 -13.57 22.35
N PRO A 195 36.92 -12.44 22.63
CA PRO A 195 36.45 -11.13 22.20
C PRO A 195 36.49 -11.03 20.66
N LEU A 196 35.48 -10.37 20.09
CA LEU A 196 35.36 -10.10 18.66
C LEU A 196 35.61 -8.61 18.36
N MET A 197 34.97 -7.73 19.13
CA MET A 197 35.02 -6.27 18.99
C MET A 197 34.76 -5.62 20.34
N GLU A 198 35.39 -4.47 20.62
CA GLU A 198 35.08 -3.62 21.78
C GLU A 198 35.12 -2.15 21.40
N GLY A 199 34.16 -1.38 21.91
CA GLY A 199 34.11 0.07 21.85
C GLY A 199 34.11 0.64 23.26
N ARG A 200 35.04 1.57 23.53
CA ARG A 200 35.20 2.24 24.83
C ARG A 200 35.03 3.74 24.65
N GLY A 201 34.07 4.33 25.36
CA GLY A 201 33.81 5.77 25.40
C GLY A 201 34.09 6.36 26.79
N THR A 202 34.27 7.69 26.87
CA THR A 202 34.51 8.42 28.12
C THR A 202 33.36 9.38 28.44
N GLY A 203 32.96 9.41 29.72
CA GLY A 203 31.86 10.24 30.21
C GLY A 203 32.23 11.71 30.37
N HIS A 204 31.55 12.60 29.63
CA HIS A 204 31.69 14.05 29.78
C HIS A 204 30.31 14.72 29.89
N CYS A 205 29.89 15.05 31.11
CA CYS A 205 28.70 15.87 31.37
C CYS A 205 29.08 17.23 31.95
N LYS A 206 28.10 18.12 32.02
CA LYS A 206 28.14 19.33 32.85
C LYS A 206 27.01 19.19 33.87
N GLU A 207 27.26 19.60 35.11
CA GLU A 207 26.30 19.49 36.20
C GLU A 207 24.90 20.03 35.81
N GLY A 208 23.86 19.37 36.33
CA GLY A 208 22.46 19.69 36.02
C GLY A 208 21.98 19.31 34.61
N ARG A 209 22.79 18.64 33.78
CA ARG A 209 22.36 18.13 32.46
C ARG A 209 22.66 16.65 32.30
N GLY A 210 21.64 15.92 31.85
CA GLY A 210 21.80 14.53 31.41
C GLY A 210 22.71 14.41 30.18
N TRP A 211 23.30 13.24 30.00
CA TRP A 211 24.23 12.89 28.93
C TRP A 211 23.72 11.66 28.18
N THR A 212 23.60 11.78 26.86
CA THR A 212 23.34 10.64 25.97
C THR A 212 24.66 10.22 25.34
N SER A 213 24.89 8.91 25.26
CA SER A 213 26.03 8.33 24.57
C SER A 213 25.58 7.14 23.74
N GLU A 214 26.23 6.91 22.60
CA GLU A 214 25.94 5.78 21.72
C GLU A 214 27.22 5.02 21.34
N SER A 215 27.07 3.74 21.05
CA SER A 215 28.14 2.92 20.48
C SER A 215 27.56 2.04 19.40
N TYR A 216 28.16 2.11 18.20
CA TYR A 216 27.97 1.15 17.12
C TYR A 216 29.26 0.35 16.95
N LEU A 217 29.13 -0.95 16.77
CA LEU A 217 30.21 -1.87 16.43
C LEU A 217 29.77 -2.72 15.24
N GLY A 218 30.66 -2.94 14.27
CA GLY A 218 30.38 -3.83 13.14
C GLY A 218 31.65 -4.26 12.41
N SER A 219 31.75 -5.54 12.05
CA SER A 219 32.88 -6.09 11.30
C SER A 219 32.53 -7.41 10.61
N ALA A 220 33.28 -7.79 9.58
CA ALA A 220 33.22 -9.10 8.94
C ALA A 220 34.20 -10.07 9.63
N LEU A 221 33.68 -11.14 10.25
CA LEU A 221 34.47 -12.07 11.05
C LEU A 221 34.07 -13.54 10.75
N GLN A 222 35.05 -14.44 10.83
CA GLN A 222 34.83 -15.87 10.61
C GLN A 222 34.18 -16.51 11.85
N LEU A 223 32.96 -17.04 11.69
CA LEU A 223 32.30 -17.86 12.71
C LEU A 223 32.35 -19.34 12.32
N GLN A 224 32.36 -20.20 13.34
CA GLN A 224 32.27 -21.65 13.22
C GLN A 224 30.85 -22.13 13.53
N LYS A 225 30.44 -23.25 12.92
CA LYS A 225 29.19 -23.94 13.26
C LYS A 225 29.06 -24.17 14.77
N GLN A 226 27.92 -23.74 15.35
CA GLN A 226 27.60 -23.69 16.78
C GLN A 226 28.27 -22.57 17.60
N ASP A 227 28.97 -21.61 16.98
CA ASP A 227 29.42 -20.39 17.67
C ASP A 227 28.21 -19.64 18.25
N ARG A 228 28.29 -19.28 19.54
CA ARG A 228 27.32 -18.41 20.24
C ARG A 228 27.91 -17.02 20.37
N VAL A 229 27.36 -16.04 19.67
CA VAL A 229 27.78 -14.63 19.72
C VAL A 229 26.91 -13.85 20.70
N PHE A 230 27.54 -13.02 21.52
CA PHE A 230 26.95 -12.25 22.60
C PHE A 230 27.36 -10.78 22.54
N VAL A 231 26.58 -9.94 23.23
CA VAL A 231 26.88 -8.52 23.49
C VAL A 231 26.96 -8.28 25.00
N ASN A 232 28.01 -7.60 25.45
CA ASN A 232 28.16 -7.06 26.79
C ASN A 232 28.09 -5.52 26.78
N VAL A 233 27.57 -4.95 27.85
CA VAL A 233 27.71 -3.52 28.19
C VAL A 233 28.19 -3.33 29.63
N SER A 234 28.83 -2.20 29.90
CA SER A 234 29.27 -1.82 31.25
C SER A 234 28.12 -1.42 32.18
N TYR A 235 27.15 -0.64 31.67
CA TYR A 235 26.06 -0.01 32.43
C TYR A 235 24.66 -0.34 31.83
N PRO A 236 24.14 -1.56 32.03
CA PRO A 236 22.86 -2.00 31.48
C PRO A 236 21.64 -1.19 31.99
N THR A 237 21.64 -0.75 33.26
CA THR A 237 20.56 0.04 33.89
C THR A 237 20.32 1.42 33.28
N TYR A 238 21.23 1.91 32.44
CA TYR A 238 21.14 3.23 31.79
C TYR A 238 20.80 3.13 30.31
N LEU A 239 20.41 1.95 29.82
CA LEU A 239 20.14 1.72 28.40
C LEU A 239 18.79 2.30 27.94
N SER A 240 18.77 2.87 26.74
CA SER A 240 17.59 3.41 26.09
C SER A 240 16.59 2.30 25.72
N HIS A 241 15.41 2.28 26.35
CA HIS A 241 14.35 1.28 26.06
C HIS A 241 13.75 1.39 24.63
N LYS A 242 14.29 2.23 23.74
CA LYS A 242 13.85 2.39 22.35
C LYS A 242 14.40 1.28 21.47
N HIS A 243 13.54 0.48 20.83
CA HIS A 243 13.94 -0.61 19.93
C HIS A 243 14.86 -0.20 18.76
N HIS A 244 14.84 1.06 18.31
CA HIS A 244 15.72 1.55 17.25
C HIS A 244 17.10 2.02 17.75
N ALA A 245 17.24 2.23 19.07
CA ALA A 245 18.48 2.67 19.69
C ALA A 245 19.35 1.49 20.16
N ILE A 246 18.73 0.33 20.39
CA ILE A 246 19.38 -0.88 20.90
C ILE A 246 19.02 -2.08 20.02
N PHE A 247 19.99 -2.60 19.28
CA PHE A 247 19.85 -3.78 18.43
C PHE A 247 21.17 -4.54 18.25
N PHE A 248 21.07 -5.82 17.92
CA PHE A 248 22.18 -6.73 17.65
C PHE A 248 21.81 -7.63 16.47
N GLY A 249 22.75 -7.96 15.61
CA GLY A 249 22.47 -8.85 14.49
C GLY A 249 23.73 -9.37 13.81
N LEU A 250 23.52 -10.32 12.91
CA LEU A 250 24.55 -10.87 12.04
C LEU A 250 23.93 -11.42 10.76
N TYR A 251 24.71 -11.47 9.68
CA TYR A 251 24.36 -12.22 8.47
C TYR A 251 25.61 -12.81 7.83
N LYS A 252 25.47 -14.01 7.26
CA LYS A 252 26.52 -14.67 6.49
C LYS A 252 26.77 -13.89 5.21
N ILE A 253 28.03 -13.54 4.96
CA ILE A 253 28.46 -12.91 3.70
C ILE A 253 28.50 -14.00 2.62
#